data_AF-A0A034WT96-F1
#
_entry.id   AF-A0A034WT96-F1
#
_cell.length_a   1.000
_cell.length_b   1.000
_cell.length_c   1.000
_cell.angle_alpha   90.00
_cell.angle_beta   90.00
_cell.angle_gamma   90.00
#
_symmetry.space_group_name_H-M   'P 1'
#
loop_
_entity.id
_entity.type
_entity.pdbx_description
1 polymer ?
#
loop_
_entity_poly.entity_id
_entity_poly.type
_entity_poly.pdbx_seq_one_letter_code
_entity_poly.pdbx_strand_id
1 'polypeptide(L)'
;SVKHEQLVQDINRSNKSLRGKVEDIIDYIESDEQQLLQKESLNALHNCEPGQELCFMFKQHKMNDETLSSAYKRIEACLKDELRPLMGVELQPFGSTVSGLALKGSDIDLHIKLLNNTRTTKNSTKQAFNRLEIILQRSNNFNEVIPIRNARVPIIKCKH
;
A
#
# COMPACT_ATOMS: atom_id res chain seq x y z
N SER A 1 2.31 4.33 -10.55
CA SER A 1 2.14 4.57 -9.11
C SER A 1 3.44 4.62 -8.33
N VAL A 2 4.24 3.55 -8.22
CA VAL A 2 5.46 3.55 -7.37
C VAL A 2 6.45 4.67 -7.74
N LYS A 3 6.76 4.87 -9.03
CA LYS A 3 7.63 5.97 -9.48
C LYS A 3 7.08 7.37 -9.15
N HIS A 4 5.77 7.56 -9.24
CA HIS A 4 5.13 8.85 -8.97
C HIS A 4 5.08 9.16 -7.47
N GLU A 5 4.72 8.18 -6.64
CA GLU A 5 4.76 8.34 -5.18
C GLU A 5 6.19 8.54 -4.66
N GLN A 6 7.16 7.85 -5.26
CA GLN A 6 8.57 8.02 -4.92
C GLN A 6 9.07 9.40 -5.35
N LEU A 7 8.74 9.86 -6.56
CA LEU A 7 9.01 11.24 -6.99
C LEU A 7 8.36 12.27 -6.06
N VAL A 8 7.08 12.11 -5.70
CA VAL A 8 6.38 13.02 -4.80
C VAL A 8 7.03 13.01 -3.41
N GLN A 9 7.47 11.84 -2.91
CA GLN A 9 8.22 11.74 -1.66
C GLN A 9 9.60 12.43 -1.76
N ASP A 10 10.32 12.27 -2.86
CA ASP A 10 11.63 12.87 -3.10
C ASP A 10 11.55 14.39 -3.26
N ILE A 11 10.53 14.88 -3.97
CA ILE A 11 10.21 16.32 -4.11
C ILE A 11 9.79 16.92 -2.77
N ASN A 12 9.05 16.18 -1.94
CA ASN A 12 8.66 16.66 -0.62
C ASN A 12 9.84 16.66 0.37
N ARG A 13 10.76 15.70 0.27
CA ARG A 13 12.01 15.64 1.05
C ARG A 13 13.07 16.65 0.58
N SER A 14 12.94 17.17 -0.64
CA SER A 14 13.84 18.16 -1.23
C SER A 14 13.66 19.56 -0.61
N ASN A 15 14.79 20.22 -0.31
CA ASN A 15 14.87 21.62 0.15
C ASN A 15 14.73 22.63 -1.00
N LYS A 16 14.35 22.20 -2.21
CA LYS A 16 14.10 23.09 -3.35
C LYS A 16 12.96 24.08 -3.06
N SER A 17 13.02 25.25 -3.68
CA SER A 17 11.92 26.21 -3.68
C SER A 17 10.67 25.60 -4.31
N LEU A 18 9.48 26.12 -3.98
CA LEU A 18 8.20 25.70 -4.59
C LEU A 18 8.27 25.67 -6.12
N ARG A 19 8.95 26.66 -6.73
CA ARG A 19 9.16 26.73 -8.17
C ARG A 19 9.96 25.53 -8.69
N GLY A 20 11.06 25.17 -8.02
CA GLY A 20 11.86 24.00 -8.40
C GLY A 20 11.12 22.67 -8.21
N LYS A 21 10.23 22.58 -7.21
CA LYS A 21 9.35 21.40 -7.04
C LYS A 21 8.32 21.27 -8.16
N VAL A 22 7.78 22.40 -8.62
CA VAL A 22 6.84 22.44 -9.75
C VAL A 22 7.54 22.07 -11.05
N GLU A 23 8.76 22.57 -11.28
CA GLU A 23 9.58 22.20 -12.45
C GLU A 23 9.86 20.69 -12.48
N ASP A 24 10.28 20.08 -11.37
CA ASP A 24 10.51 18.62 -11.30
C ASP A 24 9.24 17.80 -11.62
N ILE A 25 8.05 18.28 -11.25
CA ILE A 25 6.77 17.63 -11.56
C ILE A 25 6.45 17.77 -13.05
N ILE A 26 6.66 18.97 -13.63
CA ILE A 26 6.44 19.23 -15.05
C ILE A 26 7.38 18.34 -15.87
N ASP A 27 8.67 18.28 -15.56
CA ASP A 27 9.65 17.44 -16.24
C ASP A 27 9.26 15.95 -16.19
N TYR A 28 8.72 15.49 -15.06
CA TYR A 28 8.22 14.11 -14.95
C TYR A 28 6.99 13.85 -15.81
N ILE A 29 6.01 14.77 -15.82
CA ILE A 29 4.81 14.66 -16.65
C ILE A 29 5.17 14.71 -18.13
N GLU A 30 6.13 15.56 -18.49
CA GLU A 30 6.61 15.75 -19.86
C GLU A 30 7.61 14.68 -20.29
N SER A 31 8.03 13.78 -19.40
CA SER A 31 8.93 12.68 -19.76
C SER A 31 8.33 11.80 -20.86
N ASP A 32 9.17 11.39 -21.81
CA ASP A 32 8.77 10.58 -22.97
C ASP A 32 8.01 9.30 -22.57
N GLU A 33 8.38 8.68 -21.43
CA GLU A 33 7.70 7.50 -20.88
C GLU A 33 6.26 7.81 -20.48
N GLN A 34 6.00 8.94 -19.80
CA GLN A 34 4.65 9.33 -19.38
C GLN A 34 3.78 9.78 -20.55
N GLN A 35 4.34 10.56 -21.48
CA GLN A 35 3.61 10.98 -22.68
C GLN A 35 3.23 9.79 -23.56
N LEU A 36 4.12 8.80 -23.71
CA LEU A 36 3.83 7.57 -24.45
C LEU A 36 2.69 6.78 -23.79
N LEU A 37 2.75 6.57 -22.47
CA LEU A 37 1.70 5.88 -21.71
C LEU A 37 0.35 6.59 -21.81
N GLN A 38 0.36 7.93 -21.76
CA GLN A 38 -0.85 8.74 -21.88
C GLN A 38 -1.45 8.63 -23.30
N LYS A 39 -0.60 8.67 -24.33
CA LYS A 39 -1.02 8.51 -25.73
C LYS A 39 -1.59 7.12 -26.00
N GLU A 40 -0.96 6.07 -25.48
CA GLU A 40 -1.47 4.69 -25.58
C GLU A 40 -2.83 4.54 -24.89
N SER A 41 -2.97 5.10 -23.68
CA SER A 41 -4.23 5.07 -22.93
C SER A 41 -5.35 5.81 -23.66
N LEU A 42 -5.06 7.00 -24.20
CA LEU A 42 -6.02 7.80 -24.99
C LEU A 42 -6.44 7.11 -26.28
N ASN A 43 -5.48 6.54 -27.02
CA ASN A 43 -5.77 5.81 -28.25
C ASN A 43 -6.66 4.59 -27.97
N ALA A 44 -6.37 3.86 -26.89
CA ALA A 44 -7.13 2.68 -26.56
C ALA A 44 -8.53 3.00 -25.99
N LEU A 45 -8.69 4.14 -25.31
CA LEU A 45 -10.01 4.68 -24.95
C LEU A 45 -10.82 5.11 -26.18
N HIS A 46 -10.18 5.75 -27.16
CA HIS A 46 -10.84 6.18 -28.40
C HIS A 46 -11.35 5.00 -29.23
N ASN A 47 -10.68 3.86 -29.13
CA ASN A 47 -11.02 2.64 -29.88
C ASN A 47 -11.89 1.66 -29.07
N CYS A 48 -12.32 2.02 -27.86
CA CYS A 48 -13.16 1.15 -27.06
C CYS A 48 -14.64 1.33 -27.40
N GLU A 49 -15.42 0.27 -27.22
CA GLU A 49 -16.87 0.32 -27.41
C GLU A 49 -17.51 1.27 -26.40
N PRO A 50 -18.51 2.09 -26.80
CA PRO A 50 -19.19 3.01 -25.90
C PRO A 50 -19.71 2.30 -24.64
N GLY A 51 -19.39 2.86 -23.47
CA GLY A 51 -19.77 2.30 -22.17
C GLY A 51 -18.80 1.24 -21.62
N GLN A 52 -17.70 0.95 -22.30
CA GLN A 52 -16.63 0.05 -21.81
C GLN A 52 -15.39 0.79 -21.28
N GLU A 53 -15.39 2.12 -21.29
CA GLU A 53 -14.24 2.97 -20.96
C GLU A 53 -13.69 2.65 -19.58
N LEU A 54 -14.57 2.57 -18.57
CA LEU A 54 -14.18 2.27 -17.18
C LEU A 54 -13.62 0.86 -17.03
N CYS A 55 -14.21 -0.13 -17.69
CA CYS A 55 -13.71 -1.50 -17.68
C CYS A 55 -12.33 -1.58 -18.33
N PHE A 56 -12.12 -0.82 -19.41
CA PHE A 56 -10.84 -0.74 -20.09
C PHE A 56 -9.77 -0.08 -19.19
N MET A 57 -10.05 1.11 -18.65
CA MET A 57 -9.15 1.79 -17.71
C MET A 57 -8.81 0.90 -16.52
N PHE A 58 -9.82 0.25 -15.94
CA PHE A 58 -9.63 -0.67 -14.84
C PHE A 58 -8.68 -1.80 -15.23
N LYS A 59 -8.88 -2.49 -16.37
CA LYS A 59 -7.98 -3.56 -16.84
C LYS A 59 -6.54 -3.09 -17.02
N GLN A 60 -6.31 -1.88 -17.52
CA GLN A 60 -4.97 -1.33 -17.71
C GLN A 60 -4.23 -1.06 -16.39
N HIS A 61 -4.97 -0.57 -15.40
CA HIS A 61 -4.39 -0.19 -14.10
C HIS A 61 -4.50 -1.27 -13.03
N LYS A 62 -5.33 -2.30 -13.23
CA LYS A 62 -5.50 -3.42 -12.31
C LYS A 62 -4.15 -4.07 -12.05
N MET A 63 -3.90 -4.41 -10.80
CA MET A 63 -2.79 -5.25 -10.44
C MET A 63 -3.00 -6.67 -11.00
N ASN A 64 -1.94 -7.29 -11.51
CA ASN A 64 -2.00 -8.69 -11.89
C ASN A 64 -2.27 -9.55 -10.64
N ASP A 65 -3.24 -10.47 -10.73
CA ASP A 65 -3.71 -11.25 -9.58
C ASP A 65 -2.62 -12.18 -9.01
N GLU A 66 -1.74 -12.72 -9.85
CA GLU A 66 -0.60 -13.55 -9.41
C GLU A 66 0.45 -12.71 -8.68
N THR A 67 0.71 -11.49 -9.17
CA THR A 67 1.62 -10.54 -8.53
C THR A 67 1.08 -10.11 -7.18
N LEU A 68 -0.22 -9.82 -7.08
CA LEU A 68 -0.89 -9.48 -5.83
C LEU A 68 -0.83 -10.65 -4.83
N SER A 69 -1.15 -11.87 -5.29
CA SER A 69 -1.08 -13.09 -4.47
C SER A 69 0.33 -13.33 -3.95
N SER A 70 1.34 -13.17 -4.81
CA SER A 70 2.75 -13.36 -4.44
C SER A 70 3.23 -12.31 -3.44
N ALA A 71 2.86 -11.05 -3.65
CA ALA A 71 3.17 -9.96 -2.72
C ALA A 71 2.54 -10.20 -1.34
N TYR A 72 1.25 -10.56 -1.30
CA TYR A 72 0.55 -10.90 -0.07
C TYR A 72 1.21 -12.09 0.64
N LYS A 73 1.48 -13.21 -0.05
CA LYS A 73 2.11 -14.40 0.54
C LYS A 73 3.47 -14.08 1.16
N ARG A 74 4.28 -13.24 0.49
CA ARG A 74 5.57 -12.79 1.01
C ARG A 74 5.41 -12.01 2.32
N ILE A 75 4.53 -11.02 2.33
CA ILE A 75 4.25 -10.20 3.52
C ILE A 75 3.67 -11.06 4.64
N GLU A 76 2.75 -11.97 4.31
CA GLU A 76 2.14 -12.88 5.28
C GLU A 76 3.18 -13.78 5.94
N ALA A 77 4.09 -14.35 5.17
CA ALA A 77 5.18 -15.18 5.69
C ALA A 77 6.11 -14.38 6.62
N CYS A 78 6.53 -13.18 6.21
CA CYS A 78 7.36 -12.30 7.03
C CYS A 78 6.65 -11.90 8.32
N LEU A 79 5.39 -11.48 8.26
CA LEU A 79 4.61 -11.16 9.46
C LEU A 79 4.44 -12.37 10.37
N LYS A 80 4.15 -13.55 9.85
CA LYS A 80 4.06 -14.76 10.68
C LYS A 80 5.36 -15.05 11.40
N ASP A 81 6.51 -14.82 10.76
CA ASP A 81 7.83 -15.02 11.36
C ASP A 81 8.15 -13.98 12.45
N GLU A 82 7.94 -12.70 12.14
CA GLU A 82 8.19 -11.58 13.08
C GLU A 82 7.25 -11.63 14.29
N LEU A 83 6.00 -12.05 14.09
CA LEU A 83 4.97 -12.10 15.12
C LEU A 83 4.96 -13.41 15.91
N ARG A 84 5.89 -14.34 15.65
CA ARG A 84 6.06 -15.58 16.45
C ARG A 84 6.03 -15.33 17.98
N PRO A 85 6.67 -14.27 18.54
CA PRO A 85 6.66 -14.01 19.98
C PRO A 85 5.27 -13.70 20.58
N LEU A 86 4.26 -13.39 19.75
CA LEU A 86 2.91 -13.10 20.21
C LEU A 86 2.06 -14.34 20.46
N MET A 87 2.54 -15.53 20.09
CA MET A 87 1.88 -16.84 20.24
C MET A 87 0.43 -16.83 19.76
N GLY A 88 0.18 -17.30 18.53
CA GLY A 88 -1.16 -17.42 17.97
C GLY A 88 -1.67 -16.11 17.39
N VAL A 89 -1.32 -15.87 16.12
CA VAL A 89 -1.77 -14.72 15.34
C VAL A 89 -2.47 -15.24 14.09
N GLU A 90 -3.63 -14.66 13.78
CA GLU A 90 -4.37 -14.87 12.55
C GLU A 90 -4.28 -13.57 11.72
N LEU A 91 -3.86 -13.70 10.46
CA LEU A 91 -3.75 -12.59 9.51
C LEU A 91 -4.88 -12.71 8.49
N GLN A 92 -5.67 -11.66 8.33
CA GLN A 92 -6.81 -11.64 7.42
C GLN A 92 -6.67 -10.45 6.47
N PRO A 93 -6.51 -10.68 5.15
CA PRO A 93 -6.48 -9.59 4.19
C PRO A 93 -7.87 -8.98 4.05
N PHE A 94 -7.92 -7.67 3.82
CA PHE A 94 -9.16 -6.97 3.50
C PHE A 94 -8.94 -5.90 2.43
N GLY A 95 -9.97 -5.12 2.14
CA GLY A 95 -9.87 -4.01 1.20
C GLY A 95 -9.62 -4.45 -0.24
N SER A 96 -8.76 -3.71 -0.93
CA SER A 96 -8.50 -3.90 -2.37
C SER A 96 -7.90 -5.28 -2.70
N THR A 97 -7.17 -5.87 -1.75
CA THR A 97 -6.50 -7.17 -1.91
C THR A 97 -7.50 -8.32 -2.10
N VAL A 98 -8.69 -8.24 -1.49
CA VAL A 98 -9.70 -9.31 -1.55
C VAL A 98 -10.91 -8.96 -2.43
N SER A 99 -11.16 -7.67 -2.70
CA SER A 99 -12.30 -7.24 -3.51
C SER A 99 -12.10 -7.42 -5.02
N GLY A 100 -10.88 -7.76 -5.45
CA GLY A 100 -10.51 -7.82 -6.86
C GLY A 100 -10.34 -6.46 -7.52
N LEU A 101 -10.36 -5.37 -6.72
CA LEU A 101 -10.24 -3.98 -7.18
C LEU A 101 -8.85 -3.38 -6.95
N ALA A 102 -7.85 -4.21 -6.64
CA ALA A 102 -6.47 -3.76 -6.49
C ALA A 102 -5.92 -3.16 -7.80
N LEU A 103 -5.41 -1.94 -7.70
CA LEU A 103 -4.69 -1.27 -8.77
C LEU A 103 -3.18 -1.41 -8.53
N LYS A 104 -2.39 -1.16 -9.58
CA LYS A 104 -0.93 -1.10 -9.46
C LYS A 104 -0.53 -0.05 -8.42
N GLY A 105 0.15 -0.49 -7.37
CA GLY A 105 0.56 0.35 -6.24
C GLY A 105 -0.48 0.50 -5.13
N SER A 106 -1.59 -0.25 -5.17
CA SER A 106 -2.50 -0.34 -4.02
C SER A 106 -1.78 -0.91 -2.79
N ASP A 107 -2.14 -0.40 -1.62
CA ASP A 107 -1.71 -0.93 -0.33
C ASP A 107 -2.24 -2.37 -0.10
N ILE A 108 -1.53 -3.13 0.72
CA ILE A 108 -1.98 -4.44 1.21
C ILE A 108 -2.49 -4.27 2.65
N ASP A 109 -3.80 -4.37 2.79
CA ASP A 109 -4.52 -4.15 4.05
C ASP A 109 -4.68 -5.47 4.82
N LEU A 110 -4.23 -5.49 6.08
CA LEU A 110 -4.23 -6.68 6.93
C LEU A 110 -4.88 -6.41 8.28
N HIS A 111 -5.83 -7.26 8.65
CA HIS A 111 -6.37 -7.35 10.00
C HIS A 111 -5.60 -8.42 10.77
N ILE A 112 -5.10 -8.05 11.95
CA ILE A 112 -4.32 -8.94 12.81
C ILE A 112 -5.16 -9.29 14.04
N LYS A 113 -5.46 -10.57 14.21
CA LYS A 113 -6.20 -11.09 15.35
C LYS A 113 -5.28 -11.94 16.24
N LEU A 114 -5.17 -11.59 17.51
CA LEU A 114 -4.43 -12.38 18.50
C LEU A 114 -5.37 -13.41 19.13
N LEU A 115 -5.05 -14.69 18.97
CA LEU A 115 -5.92 -15.80 19.38
C LEU A 115 -5.90 -16.05 20.90
N ASN A 116 -4.80 -15.74 21.58
CA ASN A 116 -4.62 -16.03 23.01
C ASN A 116 -5.05 -14.90 23.95
N ASN A 117 -5.74 -13.86 23.44
CA ASN A 117 -6.17 -12.73 24.25
C ASN A 117 -7.59 -12.94 24.80
N THR A 118 -7.76 -13.94 25.67
CA THR A 118 -9.05 -14.31 26.31
C THR A 118 -9.57 -13.28 27.31
N ARG A 119 -8.94 -12.11 27.45
CA ARG A 119 -9.41 -11.00 28.28
C ARG A 119 -9.72 -9.77 27.42
N THR A 120 -10.97 -9.70 26.96
CA THR A 120 -11.57 -8.56 26.27
C THR A 120 -11.73 -7.38 27.22
N THR A 121 -10.66 -6.63 27.44
CA THR A 121 -10.72 -5.29 28.06
C THR A 121 -10.13 -4.31 27.07
N LYS A 122 -10.62 -3.06 27.01
CA LYS A 122 -10.06 -2.02 26.09
C LYS A 122 -8.54 -1.84 26.23
N ASN A 123 -7.99 -2.16 27.41
CA ASN A 123 -6.56 -2.14 27.70
C ASN A 123 -5.78 -3.21 26.92
N SER A 124 -6.38 -4.37 26.62
CA SER A 124 -5.69 -5.47 25.92
C SER A 124 -5.45 -5.17 24.43
N THR A 125 -6.36 -4.44 23.77
CA THR A 125 -6.16 -3.98 22.38
C THR A 125 -5.03 -2.94 22.29
N LYS A 126 -4.98 -1.99 23.22
CA LYS A 126 -3.89 -0.99 23.26
C LYS A 126 -2.53 -1.63 23.50
N GLN A 127 -2.47 -2.61 24.42
CA GLN A 127 -1.24 -3.36 24.69
C GLN A 127 -0.81 -4.20 23.46
N ALA A 128 -1.75 -4.88 22.80
CA ALA A 128 -1.47 -5.63 21.58
C ALA A 128 -0.93 -4.72 20.47
N PHE A 129 -1.56 -3.57 20.25
CA PHE A 129 -1.08 -2.58 19.28
C PHE A 129 0.36 -2.15 19.57
N ASN A 130 0.67 -1.81 20.82
CA ASN A 130 2.01 -1.37 21.20
C ASN A 130 3.06 -2.48 21.00
N ARG A 131 2.71 -3.73 21.29
CA ARG A 131 3.60 -4.88 21.05
C ARG A 131 3.84 -5.09 19.55
N LEU A 132 2.79 -4.99 18.74
CA LEU A 132 2.91 -5.07 17.28
C LEU A 132 3.81 -3.97 16.73
N GLU A 133 3.61 -2.72 17.18
CA GLU A 133 4.45 -1.59 16.77
C GLU A 133 5.93 -1.83 17.10
N ILE A 134 6.25 -2.25 18.32
CA ILE A 134 7.64 -2.49 18.74
C ILE A 134 8.28 -3.61 17.93
N ILE A 135 7.54 -4.68 17.63
CA ILE A 135 8.04 -5.78 16.80
C ILE A 135 8.34 -5.27 15.39
N LEU A 136 7.39 -4.58 14.76
CA LEU A 136 7.55 -4.05 13.41
C LEU A 136 8.69 -3.03 13.32
N GLN A 137 8.86 -2.16 14.32
CA GLN A 137 9.97 -1.19 14.38
C GLN A 137 11.36 -1.83 14.50
N ARG A 138 11.43 -3.05 15.03
CA ARG A 138 12.70 -3.80 15.22
C ARG A 138 12.99 -4.78 14.09
N SER A 139 12.02 -5.02 13.21
CA SER A 139 12.16 -5.91 12.07
C SER A 139 13.07 -5.29 11.01
N ASN A 140 13.91 -6.12 10.37
CA ASN A 140 14.66 -5.72 9.18
C ASN A 140 13.81 -5.80 7.89
N ASN A 141 12.62 -6.41 7.96
CA ASN A 141 11.71 -6.60 6.84
C ASN A 141 10.70 -5.46 6.71
N PHE A 142 10.56 -4.62 7.72
CA PHE A 142 9.61 -3.50 7.71
C PHE A 142 10.33 -2.19 8.01
N ASN A 143 10.07 -1.17 7.19
CA ASN A 143 10.57 0.17 7.38
C ASN A 143 9.42 1.19 7.34
N GLU A 144 9.74 2.45 7.65
CA GLU A 144 8.75 3.54 7.71
C GLU A 144 7.50 3.18 8.56
N VAL A 145 7.73 2.57 9.73
CA VAL A 145 6.66 2.13 10.64
C VAL A 145 6.05 3.33 11.35
N ILE A 146 4.81 3.67 10.98
CA ILE A 146 4.06 4.85 11.44
C ILE A 146 2.79 4.37 12.16
N PRO A 147 2.71 4.47 13.49
CA PRO A 147 1.49 4.18 14.24
C PRO A 147 0.50 5.35 14.14
N ILE A 148 -0.73 5.07 13.70
CA ILE A 148 -1.83 6.05 13.61
C ILE A 148 -2.90 5.68 14.64
N ARG A 149 -2.81 6.32 15.81
CA ARG A 149 -3.60 5.93 17.00
C ARG A 149 -4.92 6.67 17.16
N ASN A 150 -4.99 7.89 16.63
CA ASN A 150 -6.13 8.80 16.82
C ASN A 150 -7.19 8.67 15.73
N ALA A 151 -7.00 7.75 14.78
CA ALA A 151 -8.03 7.42 13.81
C ALA A 151 -9.19 6.67 14.47
N ARG A 152 -10.35 6.63 13.80
CA ARG A 152 -11.53 5.86 14.25
C ARG A 152 -11.18 4.39 14.53
N VAL A 153 -10.29 3.83 13.71
CA VAL A 153 -9.69 2.50 13.92
C VAL A 153 -8.17 2.71 13.93
N PRO A 154 -7.48 2.42 15.05
CA PRO A 154 -6.02 2.52 15.09
C PRO A 154 -5.35 1.57 14.10
N ILE A 155 -4.40 2.07 13.33
CA ILE A 155 -3.65 1.27 12.34
C ILE A 155 -2.14 1.52 12.47
N ILE A 156 -1.34 0.59 11.97
CA ILE A 156 0.10 0.77 11.78
C ILE A 156 0.35 0.76 10.28
N LYS A 157 0.89 1.84 9.73
CA LYS A 157 1.36 1.90 8.35
C LYS A 157 2.83 1.54 8.31
N CYS A 158 3.27 0.75 7.35
CA CYS A 158 4.67 0.42 7.14
C CYS A 158 4.92 0.05 5.67
N LYS A 159 6.19 -0.02 5.28
CA LYS A 159 6.64 -0.57 4.00
C LYS A 159 7.36 -1.89 4.25
N HIS A 160 7.06 -2.90 3.43
CA HIS A 160 7.71 -4.21 3.44
C HIS A 160 8.71 -4.33 2.28
#